data_AF-A0A967H3E3-F1
#
_entry.id   AF-A0A967H3E3-F1
#
_cell.length_a   1.000
_cell.length_b   1.000
_cell.length_c   1.000
_cell.angle_alpha   90.00
_cell.angle_beta   90.00
_cell.angle_gamma   90.00
#
_symmetry.space_group_name_H-M   'P 1'
#
loop_
_entity.id
_entity.type
_entity.pdbx_description
1 polymer ?
#
loop_
_entity_poly.entity_id
_entity_poly.type
_entity_poly.pdbx_seq_one_letter_code
_entity_poly.pdbx_strand_id
1 'polypeptide(L)'
;VVLDDDGNVDTVYAAHDAGKIINPTLFEGQIEGSVHMGLGYALTEDLVMENGAPKSTRLRKCGILRAKEMPNIVVMGVEVPDPH
;
A
#
# COMPACT_ATOMS: atom_id res chain seq x y z
N VAL A 1 -0.49 0.77 -12.57
CA VAL A 1 0.87 0.57 -12.03
C VAL A 1 1.84 0.62 -13.20
N VAL A 2 2.98 1.28 -13.01
CA VAL A 2 4.07 1.38 -13.98
C VAL A 2 5.25 0.59 -13.46
N LEU A 3 5.91 -0.16 -14.35
CA LEU A 3 7.11 -0.94 -14.03
C LEU A 3 8.34 -0.28 -14.65
N ASP A 4 9.50 -0.46 -14.01
CA ASP A 4 10.80 -0.12 -14.60
C ASP A 4 11.25 -1.20 -15.61
N ASP A 5 12.40 -0.97 -16.26
CA ASP A 5 12.99 -1.88 -17.24
C ASP A 5 13.39 -3.24 -16.63
N ASP A 6 13.61 -3.30 -15.31
CA ASP A 6 13.95 -4.51 -14.56
C ASP A 6 12.70 -5.28 -14.08
N GLY A 7 11.50 -4.74 -14.33
CA GLY A 7 10.21 -5.32 -13.95
C GLY A 7 9.78 -5.04 -12.51
N ASN A 8 10.47 -4.15 -11.79
CA ASN A 8 10.04 -3.70 -10.47
C ASN A 8 8.93 -2.66 -10.56
N VAL A 9 8.15 -2.51 -9.49
CA VAL A 9 7.13 -1.47 -9.40
C VAL A 9 7.80 -0.12 -9.22
N ASP A 10 7.69 0.76 -10.21
CA ASP A 10 8.23 2.13 -10.17
C ASP A 10 7.20 3.13 -9.62
N THR A 11 5.98 3.10 -10.18
CA THR A 11 4.92 4.06 -9.82
C THR A 11 3.55 3.39 -9.67
N VAL A 12 2.85 3.71 -8.60
CA VAL A 12 1.45 3.31 -8.35
C VAL A 12 0.54 4.52 -8.46
N TYR A 13 -0.43 4.44 -9.37
CA TYR A 13 -1.51 5.41 -9.50
C TYR A 13 -2.74 4.86 -8.76
N ALA A 14 -3.17 5.56 -7.72
CA ALA A 14 -4.29 5.15 -6.88
C ALA A 14 -5.43 6.18 -7.00
N ALA A 15 -6.46 5.84 -7.78
CA ALA A 15 -7.66 6.65 -7.90
C ALA A 15 -8.76 6.09 -7.00
N HIS A 16 -9.26 6.88 -6.05
CA HIS A 16 -10.28 6.45 -5.11
C HIS A 16 -11.42 7.48 -5.04
N ASP A 17 -12.64 7.00 -5.22
CA ASP A 17 -13.84 7.77 -4.89
C ASP A 17 -14.02 7.77 -3.37
N ALA A 18 -14.02 8.97 -2.79
CA ALA A 18 -14.12 9.19 -1.35
C ALA A 18 -15.29 10.11 -0.98
N GLY A 19 -16.18 10.39 -1.94
CA GLY A 19 -17.17 11.45 -1.78
C GLY A 19 -16.48 12.80 -1.53
N LYS A 20 -16.91 13.54 -0.52
CA LYS A 20 -16.26 14.80 -0.16
C LYS A 20 -15.01 14.56 0.69
N ILE A 21 -13.84 14.93 0.16
CA ILE A 21 -12.57 14.82 0.88
C ILE A 21 -12.45 15.99 1.85
N ILE A 22 -12.61 15.70 3.14
CA ILE A 22 -12.56 16.73 4.20
C ILE A 22 -11.13 17.19 4.47
N ASN A 23 -10.17 16.27 4.41
CA ASN A 23 -8.76 16.55 4.66
C ASN A 23 -7.90 15.82 3.63
N PRO A 24 -7.41 16.52 2.59
CA PRO A 24 -6.62 15.92 1.52
C PRO A 24 -5.34 15.23 2.00
N THR A 25 -4.62 15.83 2.95
CA THR A 25 -3.37 15.25 3.47
C THR A 25 -3.61 13.95 4.22
N LEU A 26 -4.66 13.88 5.04
CA LEU A 26 -5.00 12.63 5.74
C LEU A 26 -5.51 11.58 4.75
N PHE A 27 -6.26 11.98 3.73
CA PHE A 27 -6.72 11.09 2.69
C PHE A 27 -5.54 10.48 1.91
N GLU A 28 -4.61 11.31 1.45
CA GLU A 28 -3.37 10.87 0.79
C GLU A 28 -2.59 9.90 1.67
N GLY A 29 -2.38 10.23 2.95
CA GLY A 29 -1.67 9.34 3.88
C GLY A 29 -2.36 7.99 4.11
N GLN A 30 -3.70 7.93 4.07
CA GLN A 30 -4.43 6.66 4.13
C GLN A 30 -4.21 5.85 2.85
N ILE A 31 -4.32 6.47 1.67
CA ILE A 31 -4.11 5.77 0.40
C ILE A 31 -2.66 5.26 0.30
N GLU A 32 -1.68 6.06 0.67
CA GLU A 32 -0.27 5.65 0.72
C GLU A 32 -0.05 4.45 1.65
N GLY A 33 -0.65 4.48 2.84
CA GLY A 33 -0.60 3.36 3.78
C GLY A 33 -1.28 2.10 3.24
N SER A 34 -2.42 2.24 2.56
CA SER A 34 -3.10 1.12 1.90
C SER A 34 -2.26 0.52 0.77
N VAL A 35 -1.60 1.34 -0.05
CA VAL A 35 -0.70 0.86 -1.10
C VAL A 35 0.51 0.14 -0.50
N HIS A 36 1.11 0.67 0.58
CA HIS A 36 2.21 -0.01 1.30
C HIS A 36 1.80 -1.40 1.76
N MET A 37 0.67 -1.52 2.47
CA MET A 37 0.17 -2.80 2.96
C MET A 37 -0.21 -3.76 1.82
N GLY A 38 -0.86 -3.25 0.78
CA GLY A 38 -1.28 -4.06 -0.37
C GLY A 38 -0.10 -4.60 -1.17
N LEU A 39 0.93 -3.79 -1.41
CA LEU A 39 2.16 -4.23 -2.05
C LEU A 39 2.92 -5.23 -1.20
N GLY A 40 3.04 -4.97 0.11
CA GLY A 40 3.62 -5.90 1.06
C GLY A 40 2.94 -7.26 0.97
N TYR A 41 1.62 -7.30 1.14
CA TYR A 41 0.83 -8.52 1.04
C TYR A 41 1.01 -9.27 -0.30
N ALA A 42 1.04 -8.54 -1.41
CA ALA A 42 1.09 -9.15 -2.74
C ALA A 42 2.47 -9.69 -3.11
N LEU A 43 3.55 -9.07 -2.64
CA LEU A 43 4.90 -9.29 -3.18
C LEU A 43 5.90 -9.83 -2.17
N THR A 44 5.79 -9.47 -0.89
CA THR A 44 6.89 -9.67 0.06
C THR A 44 6.49 -10.25 1.40
N GLU A 45 5.27 -10.00 1.87
CA GLU A 45 4.85 -10.38 3.21
C GLU A 45 4.48 -11.86 3.32
N ASP A 46 5.12 -12.54 4.28
CA ASP A 46 4.80 -13.92 4.62
C ASP A 46 5.02 -14.17 6.11
N LEU A 47 3.98 -14.67 6.79
CA LEU A 47 4.02 -15.04 8.20
C LEU A 47 4.00 -16.56 8.32
N VAL A 48 5.16 -17.17 8.09
CA VAL A 48 5.30 -18.63 8.14
C VAL A 48 4.95 -19.16 9.54
N MET A 49 4.02 -20.12 9.58
CA MET A 49 3.58 -20.80 10.79
C MET A 49 4.19 -22.21 10.88
N GLU A 50 4.74 -22.57 12.04
CA GLU A 50 5.25 -23.91 12.36
C GLU A 50 4.64 -24.40 13.68
N ASN A 51 4.01 -25.57 13.67
CA ASN A 51 3.36 -26.17 14.85
C ASN A 51 2.35 -25.25 15.57
N GLY A 52 1.61 -24.44 14.81
CA GLY A 52 0.60 -23.52 15.34
C GLY A 52 1.17 -22.21 15.91
N ALA A 53 2.47 -21.95 15.77
CA ALA A 53 3.10 -20.70 16.18
C ALA A 53 3.87 -20.05 15.01
N PRO A 54 4.06 -18.72 15.00
CA PRO A 54 4.91 -18.08 14.01
C PRO A 54 6.35 -18.60 14.11
N LYS A 55 6.93 -19.00 12.98
CA LYS A 55 8.34 -19.42 12.87
C LYS A 55 9.31 -18.33 13.37
N SER A 56 8.92 -17.07 13.22
CA SER A 56 9.63 -15.93 13.78
C SER A 56 8.65 -14.86 14.28
N THR A 57 8.98 -14.24 15.40
CA THR A 57 8.27 -13.07 15.94
C THR A 57 8.93 -11.74 15.53
N ARG A 58 10.00 -11.80 14.73
CA ARG A 58 10.70 -10.60 14.27
C ARG A 58 10.00 -10.04 13.03
N LEU A 59 9.48 -8.82 13.12
CA LEU A 59 8.81 -8.15 11.98
C LEU A 59 9.68 -8.09 10.71
N ARG A 60 11.01 -7.96 10.85
CA ARG A 60 11.95 -8.00 9.70
C ARG A 60 11.87 -9.31 8.91
N LYS A 61 11.47 -10.41 9.55
CA LYS A 61 11.33 -11.72 8.90
C LYS A 61 9.98 -11.89 8.19
N CYS A 62 9.03 -10.99 8.44
CA CYS A 62 7.73 -11.00 7.77
C CYS A 62 7.75 -10.34 6.39
N GLY A 63 8.89 -9.81 5.91
CA GLY A 63 8.96 -9.21 4.57
C GLY A 63 8.28 -7.86 4.39
N ILE A 64 7.97 -7.15 5.49
CA ILE A 64 7.35 -5.82 5.43
C ILE A 64 8.25 -4.84 4.66
N LEU A 65 7.67 -4.14 3.69
CA LEU A 65 8.36 -3.14 2.86
C LEU A 65 8.90 -1.99 3.71
N ARG A 66 10.14 -1.57 3.44
CA ARG A 66 10.75 -0.38 4.05
C ARG A 66 10.44 0.86 3.24
N ALA A 67 10.59 2.02 3.86
CA ALA A 67 10.38 3.31 3.21
C ALA A 67 11.17 3.49 1.89
N LYS A 68 12.40 2.96 1.83
CA LYS A 68 13.24 3.03 0.61
C LYS A 68 12.84 2.05 -0.51
N GLU A 69 11.99 1.07 -0.19
CA GLU A 69 11.48 0.05 -1.11
C GLU A 69 10.09 0.45 -1.63
N MET A 70 9.52 1.55 -1.13
CA MET A 70 8.25 2.07 -1.60
C MET A 70 8.39 2.71 -2.98
N PRO A 71 7.50 2.39 -3.92
CA PRO A 71 7.44 3.09 -5.21
C PRO A 71 6.92 4.51 -5.03
N ASN A 72 7.01 5.30 -6.10
CA ASN A 72 6.29 6.57 -6.18
C ASN A 72 4.77 6.31 -6.16
N ILE A 73 4.03 7.06 -5.34
CA ILE A 73 2.58 6.93 -5.27
C ILE A 73 1.96 8.24 -5.73
N VAL A 74 1.06 8.14 -6.71
CA VAL A 74 0.24 9.25 -7.19
C VAL A 74 -1.19 9.00 -6.76
N VAL A 75 -1.65 9.77 -5.78
CA VAL A 75 -3.02 9.69 -5.25
C VAL A 75 -3.93 10.60 -6.06
N MET A 76 -5.08 10.07 -6.49
CA MET A 76 -6.12 10.81 -7.19
C MET A 76 -7.45 10.63 -6.45
N GLY A 77 -7.82 11.63 -5.67
CA GLY A 77 -9.15 11.68 -5.05
C GLY A 77 -10.21 12.00 -6.10
N VAL A 78 -11.21 11.13 -6.23
CA VAL A 78 -12.41 11.39 -7.01
C VAL A 78 -13.50 11.83 -6.04
N GLU A 79 -14.01 13.05 -6.22
CA GLU A 79 -15.11 13.55 -5.40
C GLU A 79 -16.43 13.41 -6.15
N VAL A 80 -17.24 12.44 -5.74
CA VAL A 80 -18.63 12.31 -6.19
C VAL A 80 -19.56 12.65 -5.03
N PRO A 81 -20.34 13.75 -5.09
CA PRO A 81 -21.30 14.06 -4.05
C PRO A 81 -22.31 12.93 -3.89
N ASP A 82 -22.55 12.48 -2.67
CA ASP A 82 -23.69 11.61 -2.39
C ASP A 82 -24.98 12.40 -2.69
N PRO A 83 -25.90 11.88 -3.51
CA PRO A 83 -27.15 12.55 -3.84
C PRO A 83 -28.13 12.69 -2.66
N HIS A 84 -27.81 12.18 -1.46
CA HIS A 84 -28.65 12.22 -0.27
C HIS A 84 -28.02 12.93 0.93
#